data_AF-A0A1V1NUX8-F1
#
_entry.id   AF-A0A1V1NUX8-F1
#
_cell.length_a   1.000
_cell.length_b   1.000
_cell.length_c   1.000
_cell.angle_alpha   90.00
_cell.angle_beta   90.00
_cell.angle_gamma   90.00
#
_symmetry.space_group_name_H-M   'P 1'
#
loop_
_entity.id
_entity.type
_entity.pdbx_description
1 polymer ?
#
loop_
_entity_poly.entity_id
_entity_poly.type
_entity_poly.pdbx_seq_one_letter_code
_entity_poly.pdbx_strand_id
1 'polypeptide(L)'
;MFGYTPKNELNVLKDIGLKFKPDQIILQLYMNDFYKKSSSEPENKTETITNKFIALKNMIVNQSALFRRIRQLIQIISYNLFHDLRRIHFPDTLNDSEPQSICNLFKQFQNEDIESFQYIQEMNDIAKRNKISFKIIFTPNEVQLFTNRFDNINKRISLFCKQNEIPLFDMLQPFRLSTKKEYIFNDGLHLSPFGHQLVCEYFNQHVIDDRN
;
A
#
# COMPACT_ATOMS: atom_id res chain seq x y z
N MET A 1 7.93 -13.70 -2.49
CA MET A 1 6.93 -13.06 -1.60
C MET A 1 5.77 -12.70 -2.52
N PHE A 2 4.62 -13.37 -2.39
CA PHE A 2 3.43 -13.04 -3.18
C PHE A 2 2.87 -11.73 -2.61
N GLY A 3 3.32 -10.60 -3.14
CA GLY A 3 2.67 -9.33 -2.86
C GLY A 3 1.29 -9.34 -3.50
N TYR A 4 0.28 -8.88 -2.77
CA TYR A 4 -0.99 -8.49 -3.38
C TYR A 4 -0.68 -7.31 -4.30
N THR A 5 -1.19 -7.36 -5.53
CA THR A 5 -1.00 -6.30 -6.52
C THR A 5 -2.32 -6.08 -7.24
N PRO A 6 -2.53 -4.90 -7.86
CA PRO A 6 -3.72 -4.65 -8.67
C PRO A 6 -3.93 -5.68 -9.78
N LYS A 7 -2.85 -6.30 -10.28
CA LYS A 7 -2.92 -7.41 -11.24
C LYS A 7 -3.63 -8.63 -10.66
N ASN A 8 -3.28 -9.01 -9.43
CA ASN A 8 -3.87 -10.17 -8.77
C ASN A 8 -5.36 -9.91 -8.51
N GLU A 9 -5.71 -8.71 -8.04
CA GLU A 9 -7.11 -8.31 -7.83
C GLU A 9 -7.92 -8.34 -9.14
N LEU A 10 -7.32 -7.92 -10.26
CA LEU A 10 -7.97 -7.95 -11.57
C LEU A 10 -8.25 -9.38 -12.02
N ASN A 11 -7.29 -10.29 -11.80
CA ASN A 11 -7.46 -11.70 -12.11
C ASN A 11 -8.58 -12.31 -11.24
N VAL A 12 -8.59 -12.03 -9.94
CA VAL A 12 -9.65 -12.48 -9.02
C VAL A 12 -11.03 -11.97 -9.45
N LEU A 13 -11.13 -10.70 -9.84
CA LEU A 13 -12.36 -10.11 -10.36
C LEU A 13 -12.87 -10.89 -11.59
N LYS A 14 -12.00 -11.14 -12.57
CA LYS A 14 -12.35 -11.87 -13.80
C LYS A 14 -12.73 -13.32 -13.54
N ASP A 15 -11.92 -14.02 -12.74
CA ASP A 15 -12.03 -15.47 -12.56
C ASP A 15 -13.17 -15.86 -11.63
N ILE A 16 -13.45 -15.02 -10.62
CA ILE A 16 -14.38 -15.34 -9.53
C ILE A 16 -15.35 -14.19 -9.27
N GLY A 17 -14.88 -12.95 -9.14
CA GLY A 17 -15.68 -11.82 -8.67
C GLY A 17 -16.95 -11.57 -9.51
N LEU A 18 -16.83 -11.57 -10.83
CA LEU A 18 -17.97 -11.33 -11.72
C LEU A 18 -19.06 -12.41 -11.67
N LYS A 19 -18.72 -13.64 -11.23
CA LYS A 19 -19.70 -14.73 -11.09
C LYS A 19 -20.75 -14.44 -10.01
N PHE A 20 -20.41 -13.58 -9.04
CA PHE A 20 -21.34 -13.15 -8.00
C PHE A 20 -22.30 -12.05 -8.43
N LYS A 21 -22.17 -11.52 -9.66
CA LYS A 21 -22.96 -10.39 -10.18
C LYS A 21 -22.99 -9.19 -9.20
N PRO A 22 -21.82 -8.67 -8.79
CA PRO A 22 -21.79 -7.62 -7.79
C PRO A 22 -22.35 -6.31 -8.36
N ASP A 23 -23.08 -5.55 -7.54
CA ASP A 23 -23.53 -4.20 -7.91
C ASP A 23 -22.41 -3.16 -7.76
N GLN A 24 -21.37 -3.49 -6.98
CA GLN A 24 -20.23 -2.61 -6.70
C GLN A 24 -18.92 -3.39 -6.65
N ILE A 25 -17.84 -2.76 -7.11
CA ILE A 25 -16.44 -3.21 -6.95
C ILE A 25 -15.70 -2.09 -6.22
N ILE A 26 -15.02 -2.45 -5.13
CA ILE A 26 -14.22 -1.52 -4.33
C ILE A 26 -12.78 -2.05 -4.33
N LEU A 27 -11.85 -1.22 -4.78
CA LEU A 27 -10.42 -1.51 -4.74
C LEU A 27 -9.75 -0.62 -3.68
N GLN A 28 -9.17 -1.22 -2.65
CA GLN A 28 -8.31 -0.51 -1.71
C GLN A 28 -6.87 -0.59 -2.19
N LEU A 29 -6.23 0.56 -2.32
CA LEU A 29 -4.85 0.71 -2.75
C LEU A 29 -3.98 1.25 -1.61
N TYR A 30 -2.78 0.70 -1.52
CA TYR A 30 -1.67 1.14 -0.71
C TYR A 30 -0.54 1.69 -1.60
N MET A 31 0.45 2.31 -0.99
CA MET A 31 1.52 2.95 -1.75
C MET A 31 2.45 1.97 -2.46
N ASN A 32 2.70 0.79 -1.87
CA ASN A 32 3.48 -0.28 -2.49
C ASN A 32 2.77 -0.97 -3.66
N ASP A 33 1.49 -0.66 -3.91
CA ASP A 33 0.77 -1.22 -5.06
C ASP A 33 1.23 -0.60 -6.39
N PHE A 34 2.02 0.48 -6.36
CA PHE A 34 2.53 1.16 -7.56
C PHE A 34 3.94 0.71 -7.92
N TYR A 35 4.08 0.12 -9.10
CA TYR A 35 5.37 -0.34 -9.60
C TYR A 35 5.48 -0.14 -11.12
N LYS A 36 6.73 0.02 -11.58
CA LYS A 36 7.04 0.17 -12.99
C LYS A 36 6.67 -1.11 -13.74
N LYS A 37 6.25 -0.96 -15.00
CA LYS A 37 6.16 -2.06 -15.94
C LYS A 37 7.45 -2.87 -15.97
N SER A 38 7.37 -4.16 -15.62
CA SER A 38 8.56 -5.00 -15.58
C SER A 38 9.07 -5.21 -17.02
N SER A 39 10.25 -4.68 -17.32
CA SER A 39 11.11 -5.26 -18.35
C SER A 39 11.70 -6.51 -17.70
N SER A 40 11.27 -7.67 -18.16
CA SER A 40 11.75 -8.97 -17.70
C SER A 40 13.26 -9.10 -17.97
N GLU A 41 14.07 -8.69 -17.02
CA GLU A 41 15.46 -9.11 -16.93
C GLU A 41 15.74 -9.68 -15.53
N PRO A 42 16.11 -10.97 -15.43
CA PRO A 42 16.59 -11.52 -14.19
C PRO A 42 18.00 -10.97 -13.92
N GLU A 43 18.15 -10.23 -12.81
CA GLU A 43 19.47 -9.88 -12.29
C GLU A 43 20.19 -11.16 -11.84
N ASN A 44 21.13 -11.63 -12.65
CA ASN A 44 22.11 -12.64 -12.26
C ASN A 44 23.08 -12.02 -11.24
N LYS A 45 22.83 -12.25 -9.94
CA LYS A 45 23.78 -11.91 -8.88
C LYS A 45 24.88 -12.97 -8.82
N THR A 46 26.09 -12.58 -9.22
CA THR A 46 27.30 -13.39 -9.09
C THR A 46 27.67 -13.57 -7.60
N GLU A 47 27.86 -14.83 -7.20
CA GLU A 47 28.23 -15.20 -5.83
C GLU A 47 29.70 -14.87 -5.53
N THR A 48 29.94 -14.11 -4.47
CA THR A 48 31.29 -13.82 -3.93
C THR A 48 31.58 -14.65 -2.67
N ILE A 49 32.86 -14.85 -2.34
CA ILE A 49 33.34 -15.62 -1.16
C ILE A 49 32.76 -15.08 0.16
N THR A 50 32.47 -13.78 0.22
CA THR A 50 31.77 -13.11 1.32
C THR A 50 30.38 -13.71 1.60
N ASN A 51 29.68 -14.18 0.56
CA ASN A 51 28.37 -14.81 0.68
C ASN A 51 28.45 -16.19 1.34
N LYS A 52 29.57 -16.92 1.21
CA LYS A 52 29.78 -18.22 1.85
C LYS A 52 29.99 -18.09 3.37
N PHE A 53 30.71 -17.05 3.82
CA PHE A 53 30.86 -16.75 5.25
C PHE A 53 29.55 -16.26 5.88
N ILE A 54 28.78 -15.45 5.16
CA ILE A 54 27.43 -15.04 5.57
C ILE A 54 26.50 -16.25 5.65
N ALA A 55 26.58 -17.19 4.71
CA ALA A 55 25.80 -18.43 4.73
C ALA A 55 26.11 -19.31 5.95
N LEU A 56 27.38 -19.45 6.35
CA LEU A 56 27.80 -20.23 7.52
C LEU A 56 27.33 -19.58 8.84
N LYS A 57 27.49 -18.25 8.96
CA LYS A 57 26.96 -17.48 10.10
C LYS A 57 25.43 -17.61 10.19
N ASN A 58 24.74 -17.51 9.05
CA ASN A 58 23.30 -17.68 8.99
C ASN A 58 22.88 -19.10 9.34
N MET A 59 23.65 -20.12 8.96
CA MET A 59 23.39 -21.52 9.32
C MET A 59 23.42 -21.71 10.85
N ILE A 60 24.43 -21.19 11.53
CA ILE A 60 24.57 -21.31 13.00
C ILE A 60 23.48 -20.51 13.73
N VAL A 61 23.20 -19.28 13.29
CA VAL A 61 22.16 -18.42 13.88
C VAL A 61 20.75 -18.96 13.61
N ASN A 62 20.52 -19.64 12.49
CA ASN A 62 19.21 -20.17 12.10
C ASN A 62 18.92 -21.58 12.64
N GLN A 63 19.93 -22.36 13.05
CA GLN A 63 19.73 -23.71 13.61
C GLN A 63 19.25 -23.72 15.06
N SER A 64 19.50 -22.66 15.84
CA SER A 64 18.94 -22.55 17.20
C SER A 64 17.53 -21.96 17.16
N ALA A 65 16.52 -22.83 17.27
CA ALA A 65 15.11 -22.43 17.33
C ALA A 65 14.83 -21.44 18.48
N LEU A 66 15.55 -21.57 19.60
CA LEU A 66 15.45 -20.66 20.74
C LEU A 66 16.02 -19.28 20.41
N PHE A 67 17.21 -19.22 19.81
CA PHE A 67 17.84 -17.95 19.45
C PHE A 67 17.04 -17.20 18.38
N ARG A 68 16.47 -17.92 17.41
CA ARG A 68 15.54 -17.36 16.43
C ARG A 68 14.30 -16.75 17.10
N ARG A 69 13.70 -17.46 18.06
CA ARG A 69 12.52 -16.97 18.80
C ARG A 69 12.84 -15.75 19.66
N ILE A 70 13.98 -15.76 20.37
CA ILE A 70 14.43 -14.62 21.18
C ILE A 70 14.70 -13.42 20.29
N ARG A 71 15.41 -13.61 19.17
CA ARG A 71 15.69 -12.52 18.23
C ARG A 71 14.41 -11.97 17.60
N GLN A 72 13.47 -12.83 17.21
CA GLN A 72 12.16 -12.41 16.72
C GLN A 72 11.41 -11.60 17.79
N LEU A 73 11.42 -12.05 19.04
CA LEU A 73 10.75 -11.36 20.14
C LEU A 73 11.41 -10.00 20.44
N ILE A 74 12.75 -9.93 20.48
CA ILE A 74 13.48 -8.67 20.61
C ILE A 74 13.19 -7.75 19.42
N GLN A 75 13.17 -8.27 18.19
CA GLN A 75 12.84 -7.49 17.00
C GLN A 75 11.41 -6.94 17.05
N ILE A 76 10.43 -7.74 17.46
CA ILE A 76 9.04 -7.29 17.61
C ILE A 76 8.94 -6.20 18.70
N ILE A 77 9.53 -6.44 19.88
CA ILE A 77 9.47 -5.50 21.00
C ILE A 77 10.19 -4.20 20.64
N SER A 78 11.42 -4.30 20.11
CA SER A 78 12.19 -3.13 19.71
C SER A 78 11.52 -2.38 18.57
N TYR A 79 10.99 -3.09 17.56
CA TYR A 79 10.23 -2.46 16.49
C TYR A 79 9.03 -1.72 17.06
N ASN A 80 8.15 -2.36 17.80
CA ASN A 80 6.95 -1.71 18.36
C ASN A 80 7.31 -0.52 19.26
N LEU A 81 8.25 -0.69 20.19
CA LEU A 81 8.63 0.37 21.12
C LEU A 81 9.29 1.56 20.40
N PHE A 82 10.29 1.32 19.55
CA PHE A 82 10.96 2.41 18.85
C PHE A 82 10.06 3.04 17.78
N HIS A 83 9.19 2.25 17.13
CA HIS A 83 8.27 2.76 16.13
C HIS A 83 7.19 3.64 16.77
N ASP A 84 6.58 3.19 17.88
CA ASP A 84 5.61 3.98 18.65
C ASP A 84 6.23 5.25 19.23
N LEU A 85 7.46 5.16 19.78
CA LEU A 85 8.19 6.34 20.25
C LEU A 85 8.48 7.33 19.12
N ARG A 86 8.83 6.86 17.92
CA ARG A 86 9.04 7.75 16.77
C ARG A 86 7.75 8.43 16.35
N ARG A 87 6.62 7.72 16.29
CA ARG A 87 5.32 8.31 15.93
C ARG A 87 4.93 9.45 16.85
N ILE A 88 5.16 9.28 18.15
CA ILE A 88 4.72 10.22 19.19
C ILE A 88 5.70 11.39 19.34
N HIS A 89 7.01 11.11 19.36
CA HIS A 89 8.01 12.11 19.75
C HIS A 89 8.96 12.54 18.63
N PHE A 90 9.16 11.72 17.60
CA PHE A 90 10.13 11.99 16.54
C PHE A 90 9.59 11.64 15.14
N PRO A 91 8.42 12.18 14.73
CA PRO A 91 7.76 11.77 13.49
C PRO A 91 8.61 12.04 12.24
N ASP A 92 9.51 13.02 12.30
CA ASP A 92 10.46 13.33 11.21
C ASP A 92 11.50 12.21 10.98
N THR A 93 11.59 11.22 11.86
CA THR A 93 12.50 10.06 11.76
C THR A 93 11.81 8.78 11.26
N LEU A 94 10.53 8.89 10.88
CA LEU A 94 9.82 7.80 10.24
C LEU A 94 10.45 7.46 8.88
N ASN A 95 10.36 6.20 8.47
CA ASN A 95 11.01 5.73 7.26
C ASN A 95 10.32 6.27 6.00
N ASP A 96 10.99 7.16 5.28
CA ASP A 96 10.47 7.77 4.05
C ASP A 96 10.89 7.05 2.76
N SER A 97 11.55 5.89 2.85
CA SER A 97 12.09 5.19 1.68
C SER A 97 11.03 4.83 0.64
N GLU A 98 9.86 4.38 1.11
CA GLU A 98 8.75 3.97 0.26
C GLU A 98 8.09 5.18 -0.44
N PRO A 99 7.58 6.21 0.27
CA PRO A 99 7.01 7.38 -0.41
C PRO A 99 8.04 8.10 -1.29
N GLN A 100 9.31 8.10 -0.94
CA GLN A 100 10.37 8.65 -1.79
C GLN A 100 10.53 7.84 -3.08
N SER A 101 10.53 6.50 -3.01
CA SER A 101 10.58 5.62 -4.18
C SER A 101 9.42 5.89 -5.14
N ILE A 102 8.22 6.06 -4.60
CA ILE A 102 7.00 6.29 -5.37
C ILE A 102 6.99 7.69 -5.99
N CYS A 103 7.44 8.70 -5.25
CA CYS A 103 7.71 10.02 -5.82
C CYS A 103 8.71 9.96 -6.98
N ASN A 104 9.76 9.14 -6.89
CA ASN A 104 10.73 8.97 -7.97
C ASN A 104 10.09 8.28 -9.18
N LEU A 105 9.33 7.20 -8.97
CA LEU A 105 8.55 6.54 -10.00
C LEU A 105 7.63 7.54 -10.72
N PHE A 106 6.89 8.34 -9.96
CA PHE A 106 5.95 9.34 -10.47
C PHE A 106 6.63 10.58 -11.09
N LYS A 107 7.93 10.78 -10.89
CA LYS A 107 8.67 11.81 -11.63
C LYS A 107 9.17 11.30 -12.97
N GLN A 108 9.49 10.01 -13.04
CA GLN A 108 10.13 9.39 -14.19
C GLN A 108 9.13 8.90 -15.25
N PHE A 109 7.95 8.46 -14.82
CA PHE A 109 7.02 7.72 -15.69
C PHE A 109 5.66 8.40 -15.77
N GLN A 110 5.00 8.33 -16.92
CA GLN A 110 3.60 8.72 -17.07
C GLN A 110 2.68 7.61 -16.55
N ASN A 111 1.36 7.87 -16.49
CA ASN A 111 0.43 6.90 -15.89
C ASN A 111 0.39 5.60 -16.70
N GLU A 112 0.52 5.71 -18.02
CA GLU A 112 0.51 4.62 -18.98
C GLU A 112 1.74 3.71 -18.84
N ASP A 113 2.80 4.15 -18.17
CA ASP A 113 4.03 3.39 -17.96
C ASP A 113 4.05 2.65 -16.60
N ILE A 114 3.04 2.87 -15.77
CA ILE A 114 2.92 2.29 -14.42
C ILE A 114 1.80 1.25 -14.47
N GLU A 115 2.18 -0.01 -14.22
CA GLU A 115 1.28 -1.17 -14.37
C GLU A 115 -0.01 -1.04 -13.55
N SER A 116 0.10 -0.48 -12.35
CA SER A 116 -1.03 -0.31 -11.44
C SER A 116 -2.14 0.56 -12.02
N PHE A 117 -1.79 1.65 -12.71
CA PHE A 117 -2.80 2.49 -13.38
C PHE A 117 -3.46 1.77 -14.54
N GLN A 118 -2.72 0.92 -15.28
CA GLN A 118 -3.30 0.10 -16.34
C GLN A 118 -4.32 -0.90 -15.79
N TYR A 119 -3.98 -1.59 -14.70
CA TYR A 119 -4.89 -2.56 -14.08
C TYR A 119 -6.12 -1.90 -13.48
N ILE A 120 -5.96 -0.73 -12.85
CA ILE A 120 -7.08 0.07 -12.37
C ILE A 120 -8.01 0.47 -13.53
N GLN A 121 -7.45 0.93 -14.65
CA GLN A 121 -8.23 1.27 -15.84
C GLN A 121 -9.00 0.06 -16.37
N GLU A 122 -8.36 -1.11 -16.44
CA GLU A 122 -9.00 -2.32 -16.92
C GLU A 122 -10.14 -2.79 -15.99
N MET A 123 -9.99 -2.67 -14.67
CA MET A 123 -11.08 -2.92 -13.72
C MET A 123 -12.25 -1.96 -13.95
N ASN A 124 -11.96 -0.68 -14.16
CA ASN A 124 -12.98 0.33 -14.45
C ASN A 124 -13.74 0.00 -15.75
N ASP A 125 -13.03 -0.39 -16.81
CA ASP A 125 -13.64 -0.78 -18.09
C ASP A 125 -14.50 -2.04 -17.97
N ILE A 126 -14.08 -3.01 -17.14
CA ILE A 126 -14.90 -4.18 -16.80
C ILE A 126 -16.17 -3.74 -16.07
N ALA A 127 -16.05 -2.86 -15.07
CA ALA A 127 -17.19 -2.38 -14.31
C ALA A 127 -18.19 -1.63 -15.19
N LYS A 128 -17.73 -0.69 -16.03
CA LYS A 128 -18.57 0.05 -16.99
C LYS A 128 -19.32 -0.88 -17.94
N ARG A 129 -18.63 -1.87 -18.54
CA ARG A 129 -19.26 -2.86 -19.45
C ARG A 129 -20.35 -3.69 -18.78
N ASN A 130 -20.21 -3.98 -17.49
CA ASN A 130 -21.15 -4.78 -16.72
C ASN A 130 -22.16 -3.92 -15.92
N LYS A 131 -22.14 -2.58 -16.08
CA LYS A 131 -22.97 -1.62 -15.32
C LYS A 131 -22.80 -1.74 -13.81
N ILE A 132 -21.57 -2.01 -13.35
CA ILE A 132 -21.18 -2.14 -11.95
C ILE A 132 -20.54 -0.84 -11.49
N SER A 133 -20.83 -0.37 -10.27
CA SER A 133 -20.16 0.80 -9.72
C SER A 133 -18.74 0.45 -9.28
N PHE A 134 -17.72 1.10 -9.84
CA PHE A 134 -16.33 0.93 -9.42
C PHE A 134 -15.87 2.11 -8.57
N LYS A 135 -15.20 1.84 -7.46
CA LYS A 135 -14.71 2.83 -6.50
C LYS A 135 -13.31 2.48 -6.01
N ILE A 136 -12.49 3.48 -5.72
CA ILE A 136 -11.14 3.31 -5.17
C ILE A 136 -11.05 3.94 -3.79
N ILE A 137 -10.47 3.21 -2.83
CA ILE A 137 -10.01 3.76 -1.55
C ILE A 137 -8.49 3.85 -1.61
N PHE A 138 -7.92 5.04 -1.49
CA PHE A 138 -6.46 5.19 -1.45
C PHE A 138 -5.99 5.45 -0.01
N THR A 139 -5.16 4.54 0.48
CA THR A 139 -4.54 4.59 1.81
C THR A 139 -3.16 5.24 1.71
N PRO A 140 -2.91 6.38 2.39
CA PRO A 140 -1.60 7.02 2.36
C PRO A 140 -0.56 6.18 3.11
N ASN A 141 0.71 6.53 2.93
CA ASN A 141 1.77 6.03 3.81
C ASN A 141 1.77 6.82 5.13
N GLU A 142 2.14 6.17 6.23
CA GLU A 142 2.18 6.75 7.57
C GLU A 142 2.96 8.07 7.63
N VAL A 143 4.09 8.19 6.94
CA VAL A 143 4.90 9.42 6.92
C VAL A 143 4.07 10.62 6.47
N GLN A 144 3.12 10.43 5.55
CA GLN A 144 2.28 11.51 5.04
C GLN A 144 1.34 12.10 6.11
N LEU A 145 1.09 11.40 7.21
CA LEU A 145 0.25 11.91 8.30
C LEU A 145 0.94 13.03 9.09
N PHE A 146 2.27 13.13 8.95
CA PHE A 146 3.11 14.05 9.71
C PHE A 146 3.82 15.09 8.83
N THR A 147 3.86 14.89 7.52
CA THR A 147 4.44 15.85 6.57
C THR A 147 3.65 15.92 5.26
N ASN A 148 3.72 17.07 4.59
CA ASN A 148 3.12 17.30 3.26
C ASN A 148 4.08 17.03 2.10
N ARG A 149 5.34 16.65 2.38
CA ARG A 149 6.40 16.45 1.39
C ARG A 149 6.02 15.49 0.26
N PHE A 150 5.15 14.53 0.53
CA PHE A 150 4.78 13.44 -0.38
C PHE A 150 3.34 13.56 -0.92
N ASP A 151 2.62 14.66 -0.66
CA ASP A 151 1.21 14.83 -1.05
C ASP A 151 0.97 14.83 -2.56
N ASN A 152 2.02 15.07 -3.34
CA ASN A 152 1.92 14.99 -4.80
C ASN A 152 1.59 13.58 -5.29
N ILE A 153 1.83 12.53 -4.50
CA ILE A 153 1.39 11.16 -4.79
C ILE A 153 -0.14 11.12 -4.83
N ASN A 154 -0.81 11.57 -3.76
CA ASN A 154 -2.27 11.65 -3.69
C ASN A 154 -2.84 12.53 -4.80
N LYS A 155 -2.23 13.69 -5.07
CA LYS A 155 -2.66 14.57 -6.17
C LYS A 155 -2.62 13.87 -7.53
N ARG A 156 -1.57 13.10 -7.80
CA ARG A 156 -1.45 12.37 -9.07
C ARG A 156 -2.50 11.26 -9.19
N ILE A 157 -2.74 10.51 -8.12
CA ILE A 157 -3.78 9.47 -8.09
C ILE A 157 -5.18 10.09 -8.23
N SER A 158 -5.44 11.21 -7.54
CA SER A 158 -6.69 11.97 -7.66
C SER A 158 -6.93 12.48 -9.08
N LEU A 159 -5.90 13.03 -9.73
CA LEU A 159 -6.00 13.47 -11.13
C LEU A 159 -6.31 12.30 -12.07
N PHE A 160 -5.62 11.17 -11.91
CA PHE A 160 -5.89 9.96 -12.70
C PHE A 160 -7.32 9.47 -12.50
N CYS A 161 -7.81 9.38 -11.26
CA CYS A 161 -9.17 8.93 -10.97
C CYS A 161 -10.21 9.89 -11.57
N LYS A 162 -9.99 11.21 -11.44
CA LYS A 162 -10.87 12.23 -12.03
C LYS A 162 -10.94 12.12 -13.55
N GLN A 163 -9.79 11.94 -14.22
CA GLN A 163 -9.73 11.81 -15.68
C GLN A 163 -10.45 10.57 -16.21
N ASN A 164 -10.52 9.50 -15.40
CA ASN A 164 -11.14 8.23 -15.78
C ASN A 164 -12.54 8.02 -15.16
N GLU A 165 -13.09 9.08 -14.55
CA GLU A 165 -14.41 9.09 -13.89
C GLU A 165 -14.55 8.01 -12.80
N ILE A 166 -13.47 7.80 -12.03
CA ILE A 166 -13.45 6.83 -10.93
C ILE A 166 -13.63 7.59 -9.60
N PRO A 167 -14.68 7.32 -8.82
CA PRO A 167 -14.82 7.81 -7.46
C PRO A 167 -13.62 7.39 -6.58
N LEU A 168 -12.98 8.38 -5.97
CA LEU A 168 -11.81 8.19 -5.10
C LEU A 168 -12.14 8.62 -3.67
N PHE A 169 -11.94 7.71 -2.73
CA PHE A 169 -11.93 7.97 -1.30
C PHE A 169 -10.47 8.11 -0.86
N ASP A 170 -9.96 9.35 -0.88
CA ASP A 170 -8.59 9.67 -0.45
C ASP A 170 -8.55 9.79 1.08
N MET A 171 -7.91 8.82 1.73
CA MET A 171 -7.87 8.74 3.19
C MET A 171 -6.86 9.70 3.84
N LEU A 172 -6.07 10.46 3.08
CA LEU A 172 -5.04 11.32 3.64
C LEU A 172 -5.57 12.39 4.59
N GLN A 173 -6.60 13.13 4.19
CA GLN A 173 -7.17 14.17 5.05
C GLN A 173 -7.92 13.59 6.26
N PRO A 174 -8.81 12.59 6.09
CA PRO A 174 -9.43 11.92 7.24
C PRO A 174 -8.42 11.41 8.28
N PHE A 175 -7.31 10.82 7.82
CA PHE A 175 -6.28 10.31 8.72
C PHE A 175 -5.49 11.42 9.41
N ARG A 176 -5.16 12.51 8.71
CA ARG A 176 -4.46 13.66 9.30
C ARG A 176 -5.27 14.37 10.37
N LEU A 177 -6.60 14.45 10.18
CA LEU A 177 -7.53 15.09 11.11
C LEU A 177 -7.82 14.23 12.35
N SER A 178 -7.47 12.95 12.32
CA SER A 178 -7.61 12.07 13.49
C SER A 178 -6.73 12.53 14.64
N THR A 179 -7.32 12.64 15.84
CA THR A 179 -6.59 12.92 17.08
C THR A 179 -5.73 11.75 17.56
N LYS A 180 -5.83 10.60 16.90
CA LYS A 180 -5.14 9.34 17.21
C LYS A 180 -4.34 8.82 16.01
N LYS A 181 -3.79 9.73 15.20
CA LYS A 181 -3.14 9.41 13.92
C LYS A 181 -1.96 8.46 14.05
N GLU A 182 -1.28 8.45 15.19
CA GLU A 182 -0.19 7.53 15.55
C GLU A 182 -0.63 6.06 15.66
N TYR A 183 -1.93 5.80 15.82
CA TYR A 183 -2.48 4.44 15.95
C TYR A 183 -3.12 3.92 14.65
N ILE A 184 -3.04 4.66 13.54
CA ILE A 184 -3.72 4.30 12.29
C ILE A 184 -3.03 3.11 11.58
N PHE A 185 -1.72 2.97 11.74
CA PHE A 185 -0.91 1.99 11.03
C PHE A 185 -0.30 0.94 11.98
N ASN A 186 -0.11 -0.30 11.50
CA ASN A 186 0.62 -1.35 12.22
C ASN A 186 2.12 -1.29 11.93
N ASP A 187 2.43 -1.19 10.64
CA ASP A 187 3.72 -0.83 10.08
C ASP A 187 3.43 0.32 9.10
N GLY A 188 4.40 1.15 8.73
CA GLY A 188 4.17 2.44 8.04
C GLY A 188 3.35 2.45 6.74
N LEU A 189 2.79 1.31 6.33
CA LEU A 189 1.89 1.13 5.21
C LEU A 189 0.57 0.43 5.57
N HIS A 190 0.58 -0.64 6.38
CA HIS A 190 -0.63 -1.43 6.63
C HIS A 190 -1.46 -0.87 7.78
N LEU A 191 -2.78 -0.80 7.60
CA LEU A 191 -3.69 -0.27 8.61
C LEU A 191 -3.74 -1.16 9.86
N SER A 192 -3.87 -0.51 11.01
CA SER A 192 -4.29 -1.14 12.26
C SER A 192 -5.80 -1.39 12.26
N PRO A 193 -6.35 -2.14 13.23
CA PRO A 193 -7.81 -2.24 13.41
C PRO A 193 -8.49 -0.87 13.52
N PHE A 194 -7.84 0.10 14.17
CA PHE A 194 -8.34 1.48 14.26
C PHE A 194 -8.28 2.19 12.91
N GLY A 195 -7.21 2.00 12.13
CA GLY A 195 -7.11 2.52 10.77
C GLY A 195 -8.21 1.99 9.85
N HIS A 196 -8.48 0.68 9.90
CA HIS A 196 -9.60 0.07 9.17
C HIS A 196 -10.96 0.63 9.59
N GLN A 197 -11.17 0.84 10.91
CA GLN A 197 -12.39 1.48 11.40
C GLN A 197 -12.60 2.88 10.79
N LEU A 198 -11.56 3.72 10.75
CA LEU A 198 -11.64 5.05 10.15
C LEU A 198 -11.96 5.01 8.65
N VAL A 199 -11.40 4.04 7.91
CA VAL A 199 -11.76 3.84 6.50
C VAL A 199 -13.25 3.50 6.37
N CYS A 200 -13.76 2.57 7.17
CA CYS A 200 -15.16 2.18 7.13
C CYS A 200 -16.09 3.34 7.49
N GLU A 201 -15.76 4.12 8.53
CA GLU A 201 -16.54 5.30 8.95
C GLU A 201 -16.60 6.34 7.82
N TYR A 202 -15.44 6.68 7.25
CA TYR A 202 -15.36 7.63 6.14
C TYR A 202 -16.12 7.14 4.91
N PHE A 203 -15.93 5.88 4.52
CA PHE A 203 -16.59 5.29 3.37
C PHE A 203 -18.11 5.25 3.55
N ASN A 204 -18.61 4.85 4.72
CA ASN A 204 -20.04 4.80 5.01
C ASN A 204 -20.68 6.19 4.93
N GLN A 205 -20.02 7.23 5.44
CA GLN A 205 -20.54 8.61 5.37
C GLN A 205 -20.70 9.09 3.93
N HIS A 206 -19.81 8.69 3.03
CA HIS A 206 -19.77 9.22 1.66
C HIS A 206 -20.44 8.31 0.62
N VAL A 207 -20.78 7.06 0.97
CA VAL A 207 -21.48 6.12 0.07
C VAL A 207 -22.98 6.07 0.32
N ILE A 208 -23.44 6.42 1.52
CA ILE A 208 -24.88 6.50 1.83
C ILE A 208 -25.54 7.66 1.06
N ASP A 209 -24.80 8.74 0.82
CA ASP A 209 -25.32 9.93 0.12
C ASP A 209 -25.57 9.71 -1.38
N ASP A 210 -24.97 8.69 -2.00
CA ASP A 210 -25.20 8.32 -3.43
C ASP A 210 -26.54 7.58 -3.67
N ARG A 211 -27.36 7.35 -2.63
CA ARG A 211 -28.63 6.59 -2.72
C ARG A 211 -29.90 7.45 -2.63
N ASN A 212 -29.76 8.77 -2.56
CA ASN A 212 -30.88 9.74 -2.60
C ASN A 212 -30.88 10.53 -3.91
#